data_AF-A0A1M7BMJ7-F1
#
_entry.id   AF-A0A1M7BMJ7-F1
#
_cell.length_a   1.000
_cell.length_b   1.000
_cell.length_c   1.000
_cell.angle_alpha   90.00
_cell.angle_beta   90.00
_cell.angle_gamma   90.00
#
_symmetry.space_group_name_H-M   'P 1'
#
loop_
_entity.id
_entity.type
_entity.pdbx_description
1 polymer ?
#
loop_
_entity_poly.entity_id
_entity_poly.type
_entity_poly.pdbx_seq_one_letter_code
_entity_poly.pdbx_strand_id
1 'polypeptide(L)'
;ILSSNKKVLYYEGGNCNTTHFPGKLQSKLDNLPNSIVRFYQELHNGFFYYASGGMGLLESNDIVVFDDEEWGILDDLKHPLKIYLPTTFGIFGSGMGGYVAVDLSDCDSCKATLWFSNRQPKYDINFWDIVDEWIVLGMQG
;
A
#
# COMPACT_ATOMS: atom_id res chain seq x y z
N ILE A 1 -2.91 -16.86 -13.19
CA ILE A 1 -1.50 -17.26 -12.90
C ILE A 1 -1.51 -18.67 -12.31
N LEU A 2 -0.59 -19.57 -12.71
CA LEU A 2 -0.44 -20.87 -12.05
C LEU A 2 0.43 -20.70 -10.82
N SER A 3 -0.09 -21.04 -9.64
CA SER A 3 0.69 -20.99 -8.40
C SER A 3 1.69 -22.15 -8.31
N SER A 4 2.61 -22.10 -7.34
CA SER A 4 3.58 -23.17 -7.11
C SER A 4 2.90 -24.52 -6.85
N ASN A 5 1.67 -24.48 -6.32
CA ASN A 5 0.81 -25.63 -6.04
C ASN A 5 -0.10 -26.02 -7.22
N LYS A 6 0.17 -25.51 -8.43
CA LYS A 6 -0.62 -25.73 -9.67
C LYS A 6 -2.08 -25.28 -9.59
N LYS A 7 -2.40 -24.36 -8.66
CA LYS A 7 -3.72 -23.73 -8.60
C LYS A 7 -3.78 -22.57 -9.57
N VAL A 8 -4.94 -22.35 -10.18
CA VAL A 8 -5.18 -21.14 -10.97
C VAL A 8 -5.56 -20.02 -9.99
N LEU A 9 -4.74 -18.97 -9.95
CA LEU A 9 -5.00 -17.74 -9.21
C LEU A 9 -5.46 -16.66 -10.18
N TYR A 10 -6.40 -15.84 -9.71
CA TYR A 10 -6.95 -14.70 -10.43
C TYR A 10 -6.59 -13.43 -9.66
N TYR A 11 -6.00 -12.48 -10.37
CA TYR A 11 -5.80 -11.12 -9.89
C TYR A 11 -6.67 -10.21 -10.75
N GLU A 12 -7.26 -9.20 -10.14
CA GLU A 12 -8.04 -8.20 -10.86
C GLU A 12 -7.44 -6.82 -10.67
N GLY A 13 -7.55 -5.99 -11.71
CA GLY A 13 -7.20 -4.58 -11.67
C GLY A 13 -8.43 -3.76 -11.98
N GLY A 14 -8.73 -2.77 -11.13
CA GLY A 14 -9.91 -1.92 -11.30
C GLY A 14 -9.78 -0.96 -12.48
N ASN A 15 -10.90 -0.36 -12.89
CA ASN A 15 -10.94 0.62 -13.97
C ASN A 15 -10.35 1.96 -13.49
N CYS A 16 -9.26 2.44 -14.10
CA CYS A 16 -8.62 3.71 -13.72
C CYS A 16 -9.56 4.94 -13.79
N ASN A 17 -10.62 4.91 -14.61
CA ASN A 17 -11.61 5.98 -14.68
C ASN A 17 -12.50 6.10 -13.42
N THR A 18 -12.47 5.11 -12.53
CA THR A 18 -13.20 5.15 -11.25
C THR A 18 -12.30 5.58 -10.09
N THR A 19 -11.07 6.02 -10.37
CA THR A 19 -10.12 6.47 -9.34
C THR A 19 -10.67 7.67 -8.59
N HIS A 20 -10.76 7.51 -7.28
CA HIS A 20 -11.09 8.54 -6.31
C HIS A 20 -10.25 8.32 -5.06
N PHE A 21 -9.42 9.29 -4.69
CA PHE A 21 -8.55 9.18 -3.52
C PHE A 21 -9.24 9.74 -2.28
N PRO A 22 -8.92 9.27 -1.06
CA PRO A 22 -9.43 9.85 0.18
C PRO A 22 -9.05 11.34 0.25
N GLY A 23 -9.92 12.18 0.80
CA GLY A 23 -9.73 13.64 0.78
C GLY A 23 -8.36 14.09 1.31
N LYS A 24 -7.84 13.43 2.36
CA LYS A 24 -6.50 13.69 2.92
C LYS A 24 -5.38 13.43 1.89
N LEU A 25 -5.44 12.31 1.16
CA LEU A 25 -4.48 12.00 0.08
C LEU A 25 -4.69 12.91 -1.13
N GLN A 26 -5.94 13.12 -1.55
CA GLN A 26 -6.28 13.95 -2.71
C GLN A 26 -5.73 15.37 -2.60
N SER A 27 -5.71 15.94 -1.38
CA SER A 27 -5.14 17.27 -1.10
C SER A 27 -3.61 17.36 -1.22
N LYS A 28 -2.93 16.20 -1.27
CA LYS A 28 -1.47 16.05 -1.29
C LYS A 28 -1.01 15.21 -2.49
N LEU A 29 -1.86 15.03 -3.50
CA LEU A 29 -1.59 14.11 -4.61
C LEU A 29 -0.32 14.49 -5.38
N ASP A 30 0.00 15.78 -5.47
CA ASP A 30 1.24 16.30 -6.09
C ASP A 30 2.51 15.83 -5.39
N ASN A 31 2.43 15.43 -4.12
CA ASN A 31 3.53 14.84 -3.36
C ASN A 31 3.60 13.32 -3.51
N LEU A 32 2.59 12.64 -4.04
CA LEU A 32 2.66 11.19 -4.22
C LEU A 32 3.62 10.87 -5.38
N PRO A 33 4.50 9.84 -5.27
CA PRO A 33 5.35 9.45 -6.38
C PRO A 33 4.57 9.29 -7.68
N ASN A 34 5.01 9.97 -8.73
CA ASN A 34 4.30 10.02 -10.01
C ASN A 34 4.07 8.63 -10.61
N SER A 35 4.94 7.66 -10.32
CA SER A 35 4.74 6.26 -10.74
C SER A 35 3.50 5.63 -10.12
N ILE A 36 3.19 5.94 -8.85
CA ILE A 36 1.98 5.48 -8.17
C ILE A 36 0.76 6.23 -8.71
N VAL A 37 0.85 7.56 -8.89
CA VAL A 37 -0.24 8.36 -9.48
C VAL A 37 -0.63 7.80 -10.86
N ARG A 38 0.36 7.57 -11.73
CA ARG A 38 0.14 6.98 -13.06
C ARG A 38 -0.45 5.59 -13.00
N PHE A 39 -0.04 4.75 -12.05
CA PHE A 39 -0.66 3.44 -11.87
C PHE A 39 -2.17 3.58 -11.71
N TYR A 40 -2.64 4.44 -10.80
CA TYR A 40 -4.07 4.62 -10.55
C TYR A 40 -4.81 5.33 -11.69
N GLN A 41 -4.20 6.34 -12.30
CA GLN A 41 -4.87 7.18 -13.30
C GLN A 41 -4.81 6.62 -14.73
N GLU A 42 -3.79 5.83 -15.05
CA GLU A 42 -3.53 5.37 -16.42
C GLU A 42 -3.65 3.85 -16.58
N LEU A 43 -3.45 3.07 -15.50
CA LEU A 43 -3.40 1.61 -15.58
C LEU A 43 -4.58 0.93 -14.86
N HIS A 44 -4.62 0.99 -13.53
CA HIS A 44 -5.64 0.31 -12.73
C HIS A 44 -6.00 1.05 -11.45
N ASN A 45 -7.30 1.10 -11.14
CA ASN A 45 -7.77 1.48 -9.81
C ASN A 45 -7.63 0.28 -8.84
N GLY A 46 -6.45 0.10 -8.27
CA GLY A 46 -6.11 -1.07 -7.44
C GLY A 46 -5.73 -2.31 -8.28
N PHE A 47 -5.03 -3.25 -7.66
CA PHE A 47 -4.67 -4.54 -8.26
C PHE A 47 -4.38 -5.58 -7.17
N PHE A 48 -5.24 -6.59 -7.05
CA PHE A 48 -5.24 -7.48 -5.88
C PHE A 48 -5.74 -8.90 -6.20
N TYR A 49 -5.55 -9.81 -5.24
CA TYR A 49 -5.96 -11.20 -5.37
C TYR A 49 -7.48 -11.33 -5.29
N TYR A 50 -8.10 -11.67 -6.42
CA TYR A 50 -9.56 -11.66 -6.64
C TYR A 50 -10.34 -12.38 -5.53
N ALA A 51 -9.89 -13.56 -5.10
CA ALA A 51 -10.66 -14.37 -4.16
C ALA A 51 -10.75 -13.78 -2.75
N SER A 52 -9.85 -12.84 -2.39
CA SER A 52 -9.80 -12.25 -1.05
C SER A 52 -9.97 -10.74 -1.02
N GLY A 53 -9.83 -10.05 -2.16
CA GLY A 53 -9.70 -8.60 -2.19
C GLY A 53 -8.37 -8.06 -1.60
N GLY A 54 -7.50 -8.94 -1.10
CA GLY A 54 -6.24 -8.59 -0.44
C GLY A 54 -5.00 -8.94 -1.25
N MET A 55 -3.83 -8.80 -0.62
CA MET A 55 -2.52 -9.03 -1.24
C MET A 55 -2.34 -8.27 -2.55
N GLY A 56 -2.41 -6.93 -2.46
CA GLY A 56 -2.39 -6.08 -3.64
C GLY A 56 -2.37 -4.60 -3.33
N LEU A 57 -2.31 -3.81 -4.41
CA LEU A 57 -2.57 -2.38 -4.39
C LEU A 57 -4.07 -2.19 -4.13
N LEU A 58 -4.40 -1.45 -3.09
CA LEU A 58 -5.77 -1.19 -2.69
C LEU A 58 -6.48 -0.38 -3.77
N GLU A 59 -7.80 -0.51 -3.87
CA GLU A 59 -8.58 0.46 -4.65
C GLU A 59 -8.35 1.85 -4.07
N SER A 60 -8.40 2.88 -4.93
CA SER A 60 -8.06 4.24 -4.52
C SER A 60 -8.92 4.73 -3.34
N ASN A 61 -10.19 4.32 -3.28
CA ASN A 61 -11.12 4.66 -2.20
C ASN A 61 -10.81 3.95 -0.88
N ASP A 62 -10.12 2.81 -0.96
CA ASP A 62 -9.79 1.96 0.18
C ASP A 62 -8.36 2.19 0.68
N ILE A 63 -7.63 3.14 0.09
CA ILE A 63 -6.30 3.54 0.58
C ILE A 63 -6.42 3.97 2.04
N VAL A 64 -5.64 3.30 2.89
CA VAL A 64 -5.71 3.47 4.34
C VAL A 64 -5.05 4.78 4.74
N VAL A 65 -5.81 5.67 5.37
CA VAL A 65 -5.27 6.88 6.00
C VAL A 65 -4.80 6.51 7.40
N PHE A 66 -3.50 6.54 7.66
CA PHE A 66 -2.98 6.05 8.95
C PHE A 66 -3.48 6.84 10.16
N ASP A 67 -3.81 8.10 9.96
CA ASP A 67 -4.34 8.99 11.00
C ASP A 67 -5.82 8.77 11.33
N ASP A 68 -6.55 8.04 10.48
CA ASP A 68 -7.94 7.65 10.75
C ASP A 68 -8.03 6.29 11.47
N GLU A 69 -6.89 5.60 11.62
CA GLU A 69 -6.80 4.26 12.21
C GLU A 69 -6.17 4.29 13.61
N GLU A 70 -6.61 3.39 14.48
CA GLU A 70 -5.98 3.15 15.78
C GLU A 70 -4.93 2.04 15.69
N TRP A 71 -3.68 2.40 15.95
CA TRP A 71 -2.55 1.47 15.82
C TRP A 71 -2.02 1.01 17.18
N GLY A 72 -2.35 -0.22 17.57
CA GLY A 72 -1.87 -0.80 18.84
C GLY A 72 -0.34 -0.89 18.95
N ILE A 73 0.38 -0.95 17.83
CA ILE A 73 1.86 -1.04 17.84
C ILE A 73 2.54 0.24 18.35
N LEU A 74 1.85 1.38 18.39
CA LEU A 74 2.45 2.68 18.74
C LEU A 74 3.02 2.70 20.16
N ASP A 75 2.34 2.05 21.10
CA ASP A 75 2.75 1.95 22.50
C ASP A 75 3.93 0.97 22.70
N ASP A 76 4.10 0.03 21.76
CA ASP A 76 5.08 -1.06 21.81
C ASP A 76 6.35 -0.80 20.96
N LEU A 77 6.47 0.41 20.40
CA LEU A 77 7.62 0.77 19.56
C LEU A 77 8.92 0.80 20.36
N LYS A 78 9.91 0.04 19.91
CA LYS A 78 11.28 0.07 20.49
C LYS A 78 12.06 1.30 20.04
N HIS A 79 11.72 1.84 18.88
CA HIS A 79 12.34 3.03 18.30
C HIS A 79 11.26 4.03 17.87
N PRO A 80 11.53 5.35 17.98
CA PRO A 80 10.58 6.38 17.57
C PRO A 80 10.11 6.20 16.12
N LEU A 81 8.87 6.60 15.86
CA LEU A 81 8.35 6.68 14.50
C LEU A 81 9.20 7.62 13.64
N LYS A 82 9.49 7.17 12.41
CA LYS A 82 10.15 7.98 11.38
C LYS A 82 9.19 8.48 10.29
N ILE A 83 7.89 8.38 10.56
CA ILE A 83 6.81 8.83 9.69
C ILE A 83 5.83 9.68 10.49
N TYR A 84 5.09 10.54 9.79
CA TYR A 84 4.01 11.34 10.33
C TYR A 84 2.67 10.75 9.89
N LEU A 85 1.91 10.16 10.83
CA LEU A 85 0.65 9.46 10.54
C LEU A 85 -0.37 10.31 9.75
N PRO A 86 -0.57 11.62 10.05
CA PRO A 86 -1.48 12.49 9.28
C PRO A 86 -1.17 12.65 7.80
N THR A 87 0.04 12.30 7.37
CA THR A 87 0.47 12.32 5.97
C THR A 87 0.89 10.96 5.46
N THR A 88 0.61 9.88 6.21
CA THR A 88 0.94 8.52 5.82
C THR A 88 -0.27 7.77 5.27
N PHE A 89 -0.09 7.14 4.12
CA PHE A 89 -1.14 6.40 3.42
C PHE A 89 -0.68 4.99 3.08
N GLY A 90 -1.44 3.98 3.51
CA GLY A 90 -1.25 2.58 3.14
C GLY A 90 -1.84 2.31 1.75
N ILE A 91 -0.97 2.06 0.77
CA ILE A 91 -1.36 1.95 -0.65
C ILE A 91 -1.45 0.48 -1.08
N PHE A 92 -0.56 -0.37 -0.56
CA PHE A 92 -0.64 -1.82 -0.73
C PHE A 92 -1.08 -2.47 0.57
N GLY A 93 -2.02 -3.40 0.51
CA GLY A 93 -2.44 -4.24 1.64
C GLY A 93 -2.10 -5.71 1.43
N SER A 94 -1.48 -6.33 2.43
CA SER A 94 -1.19 -7.78 2.46
C SER A 94 -2.44 -8.66 2.65
N GLY A 95 -3.59 -8.08 2.99
CA GLY A 95 -4.80 -8.80 3.39
C GLY A 95 -4.77 -9.34 4.83
N MET A 96 -3.65 -9.19 5.54
CA MET A 96 -3.46 -9.67 6.93
C MET A 96 -2.90 -8.58 7.86
N GLY A 97 -3.28 -7.31 7.65
CA GLY A 97 -2.90 -6.19 8.51
C GLY A 97 -1.48 -5.65 8.33
N GLY A 98 -0.79 -6.07 7.26
CA GLY A 98 0.47 -5.45 6.80
C GLY A 98 0.24 -4.54 5.60
N TYR A 99 0.95 -3.40 5.56
CA TYR A 99 0.82 -2.39 4.51
C TYR A 99 2.18 -1.96 3.96
N VAL A 100 2.20 -1.56 2.69
CA VAL A 100 3.26 -0.71 2.12
C VAL A 100 2.70 0.71 2.07
N ALA A 101 3.24 1.58 2.89
CA ALA A 101 2.74 2.93 3.10
C ALA A 101 3.73 3.99 2.65
N VAL A 102 3.23 5.17 2.27
CA VAL A 102 4.06 6.32 1.88
C VAL A 102 3.69 7.51 2.76
N ASP A 103 4.69 8.18 3.32
CA ASP A 103 4.53 9.43 4.06
C ASP A 103 4.83 10.63 3.15
N LEU A 104 3.88 11.56 3.04
CA LEU A 104 3.94 12.74 2.17
C LEU A 104 4.37 14.02 2.89
N SER A 105 4.92 13.92 4.11
CA SER A 105 5.41 15.07 4.89
C SER A 105 6.73 15.67 4.37
N ASP A 106 7.62 14.87 3.78
CA ASP A 106 8.92 15.29 3.24
C ASP A 106 9.35 14.39 2.07
N CYS A 107 8.94 14.75 0.85
CA CYS A 107 8.91 13.84 -0.30
C CYS A 107 9.95 14.15 -1.40
N ASP A 108 11.23 14.28 -1.06
CA ASP A 108 12.27 14.34 -2.09
C ASP A 108 12.53 12.96 -2.76
N SER A 109 12.22 11.86 -2.06
CA SER A 109 12.35 10.49 -2.58
C SER A 109 11.17 9.56 -2.26
N CYS A 110 10.21 10.02 -1.44
CA CYS A 110 9.04 9.27 -0.96
C CYS A 110 9.27 7.76 -0.85
N LYS A 111 10.24 7.39 -0.02
CA LYS A 111 10.48 5.99 0.30
C LYS A 111 9.29 5.43 1.06
N ALA A 112 8.99 4.17 0.83
CA ALA A 112 7.90 3.52 1.51
C ALA A 112 8.30 3.11 2.93
N THR A 113 7.28 2.79 3.71
CA THR A 113 7.36 2.16 5.03
C THR A 113 6.60 0.84 4.97
N LEU A 114 7.26 -0.23 5.38
CA LEU A 114 6.62 -1.51 5.61
C LEU A 114 6.01 -1.49 7.01
N TRP A 115 4.69 -1.44 7.06
CA TRP A 115 3.94 -1.31 8.29
C TRP A 115 3.23 -2.61 8.66
N PHE A 116 3.23 -2.92 9.95
CA PHE A 116 2.45 -4.01 10.54
C PHE A 116 1.95 -3.57 11.90
N SER A 117 0.72 -3.96 12.25
CA SER A 117 0.08 -3.58 13.51
C SER A 117 0.67 -4.24 14.76
N ASN A 118 1.71 -5.08 14.63
CA ASN A 118 2.26 -5.86 15.73
C ASN A 118 3.80 -5.95 15.75
N ARG A 119 4.51 -5.17 14.91
CA ARG A 119 5.98 -5.15 14.91
C ARG A 119 6.53 -3.81 14.42
N GLN A 120 7.78 -3.53 14.79
CA GLN A 120 8.49 -2.31 14.39
C GLN A 120 8.43 -2.12 12.86
N PRO A 121 8.05 -0.93 12.37
CA PRO A 121 8.03 -0.64 10.94
C PRO A 121 9.43 -0.68 10.34
N LYS A 122 9.51 -1.05 9.06
CA LYS A 122 10.75 -0.92 8.27
C LYS A 122 10.63 0.30 7.36
N TYR A 123 11.60 1.19 7.44
CA TYR A 123 11.64 2.44 6.69
C TYR A 123 12.60 2.34 5.51
N ASP A 124 12.63 3.40 4.69
CA ASP A 124 13.61 3.60 3.64
C ASP A 124 13.61 2.52 2.54
N ILE A 125 12.45 1.93 2.26
CA ILE A 125 12.28 0.89 1.23
C ILE A 125 11.78 1.49 -0.09
N ASN A 126 12.15 0.88 -1.21
CA ASN A 126 11.55 1.19 -2.50
C ASN A 126 10.13 0.60 -2.56
N PHE A 127 9.15 1.44 -2.88
CA PHE A 127 7.75 1.04 -2.97
C PHE A 127 7.54 -0.11 -3.96
N TRP A 128 8.02 0.03 -5.19
CA TRP A 128 7.77 -0.94 -6.26
C TRP A 128 8.51 -2.25 -6.06
N ASP A 129 9.71 -2.23 -5.47
CA ASP A 129 10.46 -3.46 -5.15
C ASP A 129 9.64 -4.36 -4.20
N ILE A 130 8.96 -3.76 -3.20
CA ILE A 130 8.11 -4.52 -2.27
C ILE A 130 6.80 -4.95 -2.90
N VAL A 131 6.17 -4.10 -3.72
CA VAL A 131 4.95 -4.46 -4.46
C VAL A 131 5.22 -5.67 -5.35
N ASP A 132 6.31 -5.66 -6.12
CA ASP A 132 6.71 -6.77 -6.97
C ASP A 132 6.99 -8.03 -6.15
N GLU A 133 7.79 -7.92 -5.08
CA GLU A 133 8.10 -9.06 -4.21
C GLU A 133 6.84 -9.70 -3.62
N TRP A 134 5.93 -8.90 -3.06
CA TRP A 134 4.74 -9.42 -2.37
C TRP A 134 3.69 -9.95 -3.33
N ILE A 135 3.54 -9.36 -4.53
CA ILE A 135 2.70 -9.94 -5.58
C ILE A 135 3.26 -11.30 -6.01
N VAL A 136 4.58 -11.42 -6.22
CA VAL A 136 5.20 -12.71 -6.57
C VAL A 136 4.99 -13.75 -5.46
N LEU A 137 5.17 -13.38 -4.19
CA LEU A 137 4.90 -14.26 -3.06
C LEU A 137 3.43 -14.68 -3.00
N GLY A 138 2.49 -13.74 -3.22
CA GLY A 138 1.06 -14.03 -3.30
C GLY A 138 0.71 -14.98 -4.44
N MET A 139 1.39 -14.86 -5.58
CA MET A 139 1.23 -15.76 -6.73
C MET A 139 1.85 -17.15 -6.50
N GLN A 140 2.80 -17.29 -5.57
CA GLN A 140 3.42 -18.57 -5.23
C GLN A 140 2.62 -19.40 -4.22
N GLY A 141 1.64 -18.82 -3.52
CA GLY A 141 0.81 -19.50 -2.51
C GLY A 141 0.01 -20.73 -2.97
#